data_AF-A0A538BS94-F1
#
_entry.id   AF-A0A538BS94-F1
#
_cell.length_a   1.000
_cell.length_b   1.000
_cell.length_c   1.000
_cell.angle_alpha   90.00
_cell.angle_beta   90.00
_cell.angle_gamma   90.00
#
_symmetry.space_group_name_H-M   'P 1'
#
loop_
_entity.id
_entity.type
_entity.pdbx_description
1 polymer ?
#
loop_
_entity_poly.entity_id
_entity_poly.type
_entity_poly.pdbx_seq_one_letter_code
_entity_poly.pdbx_strand_id
1 'polypeptide(L)'
;MRAAVSALVLIALTPSAAAVRAPAGTVAFLDRGRLVVVDVTSGTRRVVATHVSGPPGVSGNGKLVSVGGRIVGGLTLTKGQLVWAPIGETAAFQTPRGAVLTWSPGGGRRTVVPASWGASSFA
;
A
#
# COMPACT_ATOMS: atom_id res chain seq x y z
N MET A 1 -10.13 64.44 4.74
CA MET A 1 -11.32 63.55 4.88
C MET A 1 -11.76 63.20 3.46
N ARG A 2 -11.86 61.97 2.98
CA ARG A 2 -12.34 60.71 3.59
C ARG A 2 -11.67 59.49 2.93
N ALA A 3 -11.32 58.53 3.80
CA ALA A 3 -11.36 57.06 3.68
C ALA A 3 -10.82 56.35 2.41
N ALA A 4 -9.62 55.78 2.52
CA ALA A 4 -9.20 54.61 1.75
C ALA A 4 -9.93 53.36 2.26
N VAL A 5 -10.57 52.61 1.36
CA VAL A 5 -11.24 51.34 1.69
C VAL A 5 -10.30 50.20 1.33
N SER A 6 -9.73 49.59 2.35
CA SER A 6 -9.00 48.33 2.30
C SER A 6 -9.96 47.17 2.00
N ALA A 7 -9.61 46.28 1.07
CA ALA A 7 -10.31 45.01 0.91
C ALA A 7 -9.31 43.84 0.95
N LEU A 8 -9.64 42.95 1.88
CA LEU A 8 -8.91 41.83 2.45
C LEU A 8 -8.46 40.79 1.40
N VAL A 9 -7.19 40.40 1.45
CA VAL A 9 -6.66 39.21 0.75
C VAL A 9 -7.04 37.97 1.57
N LEU A 10 -7.94 37.13 1.04
CA LEU A 10 -8.23 35.80 1.57
C LEU A 10 -7.18 34.82 1.06
N ILE A 11 -6.12 34.61 1.83
CA ILE A 11 -5.18 33.51 1.61
C ILE A 11 -5.85 32.24 2.11
N ALA A 12 -6.43 31.46 1.20
CA ALA A 12 -6.87 30.11 1.49
C ALA A 12 -5.65 29.23 1.81
N LEU A 13 -5.41 28.97 3.10
CA LEU A 13 -4.50 27.91 3.53
C LEU A 13 -5.09 26.57 3.08
N THR A 14 -4.65 26.08 1.92
CA THR A 14 -4.79 24.67 1.60
C THR A 14 -3.80 23.90 2.48
N PRO A 15 -4.23 22.90 3.26
CA PRO A 15 -3.28 22.00 3.87
C PRO A 15 -2.56 21.29 2.74
N SER A 16 -1.27 21.61 2.55
CA SER A 16 -0.39 20.78 1.74
C SER A 16 -0.57 19.35 2.21
N ALA A 17 -0.98 18.45 1.32
CA ALA A 17 -0.94 17.02 1.57
C ALA A 17 0.52 16.71 1.89
N ALA A 18 0.85 16.69 3.18
CA ALA A 18 2.14 16.24 3.64
C ALA A 18 2.27 14.83 3.08
N ALA A 19 3.15 14.67 2.09
CA ALA A 19 3.66 13.38 1.74
C ALA A 19 4.28 12.86 3.05
N VAL A 20 3.50 12.09 3.80
CA VAL A 20 4.00 11.33 4.94
C VAL A 20 4.98 10.38 4.29
N ARG A 21 6.24 10.82 4.28
CA ARG A 21 7.37 10.02 3.86
C ARG A 21 7.28 8.79 4.74
N ALA A 22 7.04 7.65 4.10
CA ALA A 22 7.01 6.39 4.79
C ALA A 22 8.27 6.26 5.65
N PRO A 23 8.20 5.62 6.83
CA PRO A 23 9.42 5.21 7.52
C PRO A 23 10.21 4.32 6.56
N ALA A 24 11.24 4.89 5.94
CA ALA A 24 12.24 4.16 5.21
C ALA A 24 12.93 3.28 6.26
N GLY A 25 12.53 2.01 6.34
CA GLY A 25 13.09 1.14 7.37
C GLY A 25 12.27 -0.09 7.76
N THR A 26 11.11 -0.40 7.18
CA THR A 26 10.45 -1.68 7.50
C THR A 26 10.76 -2.73 6.45
N VAL A 27 11.25 -3.90 6.88
CA VAL A 27 11.49 -5.07 6.03
C VAL A 27 10.64 -6.24 6.55
N ALA A 28 9.99 -6.97 5.64
CA ALA A 28 9.31 -8.21 5.96
C ALA A 28 9.96 -9.39 5.23
N PHE A 29 10.19 -10.48 5.95
CA PHE A 29 10.75 -11.70 5.39
C PHE A 29 10.18 -12.95 6.07
N LEU A 30 10.35 -14.10 5.43
CA LEU A 30 9.97 -15.39 5.99
C LEU A 30 11.16 -16.07 6.67
N ASP A 31 10.92 -16.60 7.87
CA ASP A 31 11.87 -17.44 8.63
C ASP A 31 11.11 -18.68 9.12
N ARG A 32 11.38 -19.84 8.51
CA ARG A 32 10.77 -21.14 8.85
C ARG A 32 9.23 -21.09 8.99
N GLY A 33 8.55 -20.52 7.99
CA GLY A 33 7.08 -20.40 7.98
C GLY A 33 6.51 -19.34 8.91
N ARG A 34 7.36 -18.49 9.51
CA ARG A 34 6.97 -17.31 10.27
C ARG A 34 7.21 -16.07 9.43
N LEU A 35 6.24 -15.17 9.39
CA LEU A 35 6.42 -13.85 8.81
C LEU A 35 6.95 -12.92 9.88
N VAL A 36 8.15 -12.42 9.62
CA VAL A 36 8.90 -11.54 10.50
C VAL A 36 8.92 -10.16 9.88
N VAL A 37 8.70 -9.16 10.72
CA VAL A 37 8.84 -7.74 10.37
C VAL A 37 9.94 -7.16 11.23
N VAL A 38 10.88 -6.47 10.59
CA VAL A 38 11.96 -5.75 11.24
C VAL A 38 11.84 -4.27 10.90
N ASP A 39 11.86 -3.45 11.94
CA ASP A 39 12.13 -2.03 11.82
C ASP A 39 13.66 -1.86 11.86
N VAL A 40 14.24 -1.53 10.71
CA VAL A 40 15.68 -1.41 10.45
C VAL A 40 16.27 -0.22 11.21
N THR A 41 15.48 0.81 11.49
CA THR A 41 15.96 2.01 12.22
C THR A 41 16.18 1.70 13.69
N SER A 42 15.24 1.01 14.33
CA SER A 42 15.29 0.65 15.76
C SER A 42 15.90 -0.72 16.02
N GLY A 43 16.04 -1.57 15.00
CA GLY A 43 16.40 -2.98 15.13
C GLY A 43 15.28 -3.85 15.70
N THR A 44 14.09 -3.30 15.92
CA THR A 44 12.97 -4.04 16.54
C THR A 44 12.46 -5.13 15.61
N ARG A 45 12.38 -6.36 16.12
CA ARG A 45 11.87 -7.53 15.39
C ARG A 45 10.57 -8.01 16.00
N ARG A 46 9.58 -8.31 15.15
CA ARG A 46 8.31 -8.95 15.55
C ARG A 46 7.89 -10.05 14.60
N VAL A 47 7.28 -11.10 15.14
CA VAL A 47 6.57 -12.12 14.34
C VAL A 47 5.13 -11.68 14.22
N VAL A 48 4.63 -11.54 12.99
CA VAL A 48 3.27 -11.03 12.72
C VAL A 48 2.32 -12.11 12.20
N ALA A 49 2.84 -13.24 11.71
CA ALA A 49 2.06 -14.41 11.33
C ALA A 49 2.89 -15.70 11.42
N THR A 50 2.23 -16.83 11.62
CA THR A 50 2.82 -18.18 11.64
C THR A 50 2.09 -19.10 10.67
N HIS A 51 2.75 -20.19 10.26
CA HIS A 51 2.23 -21.16 9.29
C HIS A 51 1.86 -20.51 7.95
N VAL A 52 2.69 -19.58 7.49
CA VAL A 52 2.48 -18.84 6.24
C VAL A 52 3.53 -19.16 5.19
N SER A 53 3.13 -19.03 3.93
CA SER A 53 3.96 -19.28 2.76
C SER A 53 3.64 -18.28 1.65
N GLY A 54 4.63 -18.02 0.80
CA GLY A 54 4.51 -17.13 -0.36
C GLY A 54 5.28 -15.82 -0.18
N PRO A 55 5.29 -14.95 -1.21
CA PRO A 55 6.10 -13.74 -1.18
C PRO A 55 5.63 -12.77 -0.08
N PRO A 56 6.52 -12.32 0.83
CA PRO A 56 6.21 -11.28 1.78
C PRO A 56 6.17 -9.90 1.09
N GLY A 57 5.42 -8.96 1.65
CA GLY A 57 5.37 -7.59 1.17
C GLY A 57 4.99 -6.62 2.29
N VAL A 58 5.42 -5.36 2.15
CA VAL A 58 5.11 -4.27 3.06
C VAL A 58 4.51 -3.13 2.25
N SER A 59 3.44 -2.51 2.75
CA SER A 59 2.86 -1.33 2.10
C SER A 59 3.86 -0.18 2.05
N GLY A 60 3.70 0.72 1.09
CA GLY A 60 4.59 1.85 0.90
C GLY A 60 4.80 2.67 2.17
N ASN A 61 3.77 2.80 3.03
CA ASN A 61 3.86 3.49 4.32
C ASN A 61 4.26 2.63 5.55
N GLY A 62 4.62 1.35 5.36
CA GLY A 62 5.04 0.45 6.44
C GLY A 62 3.92 -0.11 7.33
N LYS A 63 2.66 0.30 7.14
CA LYS A 63 1.56 -0.02 8.07
C LYS A 63 0.93 -1.38 7.83
N LEU A 64 0.91 -1.86 6.59
CA LEU A 64 0.34 -3.15 6.22
C LEU A 64 1.43 -4.10 5.78
N VAL A 65 1.22 -5.37 6.09
CA VAL A 65 2.12 -6.46 5.72
C VAL A 65 1.28 -7.54 5.05
N SER A 66 1.83 -8.14 4.01
CA SER A 66 1.20 -9.23 3.26
C SER A 66 2.11 -10.43 3.12
N VAL A 67 1.51 -11.59 2.88
CA VAL A 67 2.21 -12.82 2.48
C VAL A 67 1.32 -13.59 1.48
N GLY A 68 1.86 -13.92 0.31
CA GLY A 68 1.16 -14.74 -0.69
C GLY A 68 -0.16 -14.14 -1.20
N GLY A 69 -0.28 -12.80 -1.21
CA GLY A 69 -1.51 -12.10 -1.61
C GLY A 69 -2.56 -11.95 -0.50
N ARG A 70 -2.26 -12.41 0.73
CA ARG A 70 -3.07 -12.16 1.93
C ARG A 70 -2.48 -11.03 2.75
N ILE A 71 -3.33 -10.11 3.22
CA ILE A 71 -2.95 -9.09 4.19
C ILE A 71 -3.02 -9.69 5.60
N VAL A 72 -1.97 -9.50 6.40
CA VAL A 72 -1.91 -9.99 7.78
C VAL A 72 -3.01 -9.34 8.61
N GLY A 73 -3.79 -10.15 9.31
CA GLY A 73 -4.96 -9.68 10.08
C GLY A 73 -6.13 -9.18 9.23
N GLY A 74 -6.06 -9.31 7.90
CA GLY A 74 -7.05 -8.81 6.97
C GLY A 74 -7.48 -9.84 5.93
N LEU A 75 -7.95 -9.33 4.79
CA LEU A 75 -8.48 -10.15 3.71
C LEU A 75 -7.39 -10.78 2.82
N THR A 76 -7.80 -11.82 2.10
CA THR A 76 -7.03 -12.38 1.00
C THR A 76 -7.44 -11.71 -0.31
N LEU A 77 -6.48 -11.08 -1.00
CA LEU A 77 -6.71 -10.39 -2.27
C LEU A 77 -6.54 -11.31 -3.46
N THR A 78 -5.53 -12.17 -3.43
CA THR A 78 -5.25 -13.17 -4.47
C THR A 78 -4.50 -14.37 -3.89
N LYS A 79 -4.43 -15.47 -4.65
CA LYS A 79 -3.56 -16.63 -4.37
C LYS A 79 -2.30 -16.55 -5.23
N GLY A 80 -1.56 -15.45 -5.10
CA GLY A 80 -0.47 -15.13 -6.03
C GLY A 80 0.31 -13.89 -5.62
N GLN A 81 0.98 -13.28 -6.59
CA GLN A 81 1.76 -12.08 -6.33
C GLN A 81 0.86 -10.85 -6.13
N LEU A 82 1.26 -10.05 -5.16
CA LEU A 82 0.71 -8.76 -4.83
C LEU A 82 1.88 -7.78 -4.75
N VAL A 83 1.73 -6.63 -5.39
CA VAL A 83 2.76 -5.59 -5.42
C VAL A 83 2.22 -4.36 -4.72
N TRP A 84 2.94 -3.87 -3.72
CA TRP A 84 2.59 -2.63 -3.04
C TRP A 84 3.08 -1.44 -3.84
N ALA A 85 2.26 -0.39 -3.89
CA ALA A 85 2.70 0.92 -4.31
C ALA A 85 3.84 1.41 -3.39
N PRO A 86 4.81 2.18 -3.91
CA PRO A 86 5.92 2.68 -3.12
C PRO A 86 5.48 3.65 -2.01
N ILE A 87 4.26 4.19 -2.10
CA ILE A 87 3.66 5.06 -1.09
C ILE A 87 2.25 4.59 -0.72
N GLY A 88 1.86 4.85 0.53
CA GLY A 88 0.52 4.56 1.03
C GLY A 88 0.23 3.07 1.17
N GLU A 89 -1.05 2.71 1.03
CA GLU A 89 -1.61 1.37 1.29
C GLU A 89 -2.32 0.80 0.06
N THR A 90 -1.86 1.20 -1.12
CA THR A 90 -2.40 0.68 -2.38
C THR A 90 -1.60 -0.54 -2.83
N ALA A 91 -2.28 -1.63 -3.14
CA ALA A 91 -1.69 -2.84 -3.71
C ALA A 91 -2.28 -3.13 -5.09
N ALA A 92 -1.45 -3.59 -6.03
CA ALA A 92 -1.89 -4.17 -7.29
C ALA A 92 -1.78 -5.69 -7.22
N PHE A 93 -2.74 -6.39 -7.81
CA PHE A 93 -2.72 -7.84 -7.91
C PHE A 93 -3.46 -8.30 -9.17
N GLN A 94 -3.11 -9.49 -9.64
CA GLN A 94 -3.77 -10.15 -10.76
C GLN A 94 -4.78 -11.18 -10.27
N THR A 95 -5.91 -11.29 -10.97
CA THR A 95 -6.89 -12.36 -10.78
C THR A 95 -6.52 -13.61 -11.58
N PRO A 96 -7.07 -14.79 -11.24
CA PRO A 96 -6.87 -16.00 -12.05
C PRO A 96 -7.31 -15.88 -13.52
N ARG A 97 -8.16 -14.90 -13.85
CA ARG A 97 -8.63 -14.64 -15.23
C ARG A 97 -7.81 -13.57 -15.95
N GLY A 98 -6.69 -13.12 -15.37
CA GLY A 98 -5.78 -12.17 -16.00
C GLY A 98 -6.09 -10.69 -15.75
N ALA A 99 -7.25 -10.33 -15.18
CA ALA A 99 -7.53 -8.93 -14.81
C ALA A 99 -6.55 -8.41 -13.76
N VAL A 100 -6.15 -7.15 -13.88
CA VAL A 100 -5.33 -6.42 -12.91
C VAL A 100 -6.21 -5.47 -12.13
N LEU A 101 -6.20 -5.59 -10.81
CA LEU A 101 -6.92 -4.73 -9.90
C LEU A 101 -5.95 -4.05 -8.95
N THR A 102 -6.36 -2.87 -8.48
CA THR A 102 -5.80 -2.24 -7.30
C THR A 102 -6.74 -2.42 -6.11
N TRP A 103 -6.18 -2.39 -4.91
CA TRP A 103 -6.91 -2.36 -3.65
C TRP A 103 -6.28 -1.39 -2.67
N SER A 104 -7.11 -0.70 -1.88
CA SER A 104 -6.69 0.04 -0.69
C SER A 104 -7.75 -0.09 0.42
N PRO A 105 -7.40 0.11 1.71
CA PRO A 105 -8.33 -0.07 2.82
C PRO A 105 -9.58 0.82 2.73
N GLY A 106 -9.41 2.10 2.36
CA GLY A 106 -10.52 3.05 2.23
C GLY A 106 -11.18 3.04 0.84
N GLY A 107 -10.48 2.59 -0.19
CA GLY A 107 -10.97 2.62 -1.58
C GLY A 107 -11.56 1.30 -2.08
N GLY A 108 -11.38 0.20 -1.35
CA GLY A 108 -11.79 -1.12 -1.79
C GLY A 108 -11.03 -1.55 -3.04
N ARG A 109 -11.65 -2.39 -3.88
CA ARG A 109 -11.05 -2.89 -5.13
C ARG A 109 -11.43 -2.01 -6.32
N ARG A 110 -10.49 -1.76 -7.22
CA ARG A 110 -10.72 -1.05 -8.49
C ARG A 110 -10.04 -1.79 -9.64
N THR A 111 -10.75 -1.98 -10.74
CA THR A 111 -10.17 -2.57 -11.96
C THR A 111 -9.28 -1.56 -12.67
N VAL A 112 -8.07 -1.99 -13.03
CA VAL A 112 -7.14 -1.23 -13.88
C VAL A 112 -7.14 -1.81 -15.29
N VAL A 113 -7.02 -3.14 -15.40
CA VAL A 113 -7.08 -3.86 -16.67
C VAL A 113 -8.14 -4.95 -16.57
N PRO A 114 -9.16 -4.98 -17.44
CA PRO A 114 -10.17 -6.04 -17.44
C PRO A 114 -9.61 -7.36 -17.98
N ALA A 115 -10.33 -8.46 -17.75
CA ALA A 115 -9.94 -9.81 -18.19
C ALA A 115 -10.24 -10.11 -19.68
N SER A 116 -10.63 -9.11 -20.49
CA SER A 116 -11.06 -9.31 -21.88
C SER A 116 -9.90 -9.29 -22.88
N TRP A 117 -10.13 -9.89 -24.04
CA TRP A 117 -9.21 -9.94 -25.18
C TRP A 117 -8.59 -8.57 -25.50
N GLY A 118 -7.25 -8.51 -25.61
CA GLY A 118 -6.46 -7.29 -25.83
C GLY A 118 -5.63 -6.82 -24.63
N ALA A 119 -5.80 -7.43 -23.45
CA ALA A 119 -4.99 -7.17 -22.27
C ALA A 119 -3.65 -7.92 -22.30
N SER A 120 -2.69 -7.42 -23.08
CA SER A 120 -1.31 -7.93 -23.07
C SER A 120 -0.60 -7.49 -21.78
N SER A 121 -0.31 -8.39 -20.85
CA SER A 121 0.61 -8.10 -19.74
C SER A 121 2.03 -8.51 -20.13
N PHE A 122 2.97 -7.58 -20.07
CA PHE A 122 4.42 -7.88 -20.17
C PHE A 122 4.90 -8.33 -18.78
N ALA A 123 5.55 -9.49 -18.74
CA ALA A 123 6.23 -10.03 -17.55
C ALA A 123 7.65 -9.46 -17.44
#